data_AF-A0A3P5XM66-F1
#
_entry.id   AF-A0A3P5XM66-F1
#
_cell.length_a   1.000
_cell.length_b   1.000
_cell.length_c   1.000
_cell.angle_alpha   90.00
_cell.angle_beta   90.00
_cell.angle_gamma   90.00
#
_symmetry.space_group_name_H-M   'P 1'
#
loop_
_entity.id
_entity.type
_entity.pdbx_description
1 polymer ?
#
loop_
_entity_poly.entity_id
_entity_poly.type
_entity_poly.pdbx_seq_one_letter_code
_entity_poly.pdbx_strand_id
1 'polypeptide(L)'
;MTGINRKAVFLSVDGGRIDFVSDEGELMASVAIPPGRVDAAPYLDLNICGCTPQVLGVAVVNPPSAYGRQAPYPVESGANPDFQPTPVSALEGETRLMLRKLQMQSKRLDARMAAMQSVEHIPTREADPVIEPVEAVEPAPAPVPEKPKAVKAKAEAPVVE
;
A
#
# COMPACT_ATOMS: atom_id res chain seq x y z
N MET A 1 -2.36 -12.57 -28.91
CA MET A 1 -1.32 -12.34 -27.88
C MET A 1 -2.02 -12.12 -26.54
N THR A 2 -1.87 -13.07 -25.62
CA THR A 2 -2.34 -12.94 -24.24
C THR A 2 -1.51 -11.85 -23.56
N GLY A 3 -2.09 -10.67 -23.36
CA GLY A 3 -1.43 -9.59 -22.64
C GLY A 3 -1.08 -10.03 -21.22
N ILE A 4 0.21 -10.11 -20.91
CA ILE A 4 0.71 -10.40 -19.57
C ILE A 4 0.59 -9.10 -18.79
N ASN A 5 -0.18 -9.12 -17.70
CA ASN A 5 -0.35 -7.96 -16.84
C ASN A 5 0.65 -8.00 -15.67
N ARG A 6 0.95 -6.84 -15.07
CA ARG A 6 1.78 -6.77 -13.85
C ARG A 6 1.25 -7.57 -12.67
N LYS A 7 -0.05 -7.86 -12.63
CA LYS A 7 -0.66 -8.69 -11.60
C LYS A 7 -0.66 -10.19 -11.93
N ALA A 8 -0.14 -10.57 -13.09
CA ALA A 8 -0.06 -11.95 -13.51
C ALA A 8 0.88 -12.74 -12.60
N VAL A 9 0.64 -14.04 -12.53
CA VAL A 9 1.44 -14.99 -11.79
C VAL A 9 1.94 -16.04 -12.75
N PHE A 10 3.23 -16.31 -12.69
CA PHE A 10 3.91 -17.39 -13.38
C PHE A 10 3.81 -18.67 -12.56
N LEU A 11 3.38 -19.75 -13.20
CA LEU A 11 3.28 -21.08 -12.62
C LEU A 11 4.05 -22.07 -13.49
N SER A 12 5.05 -22.71 -12.90
CA SER A 12 5.76 -23.83 -13.53
C SER A 12 6.23 -24.82 -12.47
N VAL A 13 6.31 -26.10 -12.82
CA VAL A 13 6.88 -27.15 -11.94
C VAL A 13 8.41 -27.17 -12.07
N ASP A 14 8.91 -27.01 -13.30
CA ASP A 14 10.34 -27.11 -13.62
C ASP A 14 11.04 -25.75 -13.73
N GLY A 15 10.27 -24.66 -13.61
CA GLY A 15 10.72 -23.30 -13.91
C GLY A 15 10.59 -23.00 -15.41
N GLY A 16 11.24 -21.94 -15.87
CA GLY A 16 11.26 -21.60 -17.29
C GLY A 16 12.04 -20.32 -17.54
N ARG A 17 11.71 -19.60 -18.61
CA ARG A 17 12.41 -18.34 -18.92
C ARG A 17 11.52 -17.33 -19.64
N ILE A 18 11.93 -16.07 -19.55
CA ILE A 18 11.38 -14.97 -20.33
C ILE A 18 12.48 -14.46 -21.24
N ASP A 19 12.17 -14.47 -22.53
CA ASP A 19 13.02 -13.96 -23.59
C ASP A 19 12.47 -12.58 -23.99
N PHE A 20 13.29 -11.55 -23.92
CA PHE A 20 12.95 -10.19 -24.39
C PHE A 20 13.40 -10.06 -25.82
N VAL A 21 12.43 -9.98 -26.72
CA VAL A 21 12.65 -9.97 -28.17
C VAL A 21 12.35 -8.57 -28.70
N SER A 22 13.32 -7.98 -29.41
CA SER A 22 13.16 -6.71 -30.13
C SER A 22 12.09 -6.81 -31.20
N ASP A 23 11.54 -5.68 -31.65
CA ASP A 23 10.61 -5.62 -32.79
C ASP A 23 11.21 -6.22 -34.08
N GLU A 24 12.55 -6.23 -34.20
CA GLU A 24 13.29 -6.85 -35.31
C GLU A 24 13.46 -8.38 -35.16
N GLY A 25 13.03 -8.96 -34.04
CA GLY A 25 13.14 -10.39 -33.76
C GLY A 25 14.44 -10.82 -33.07
N GLU A 26 15.31 -9.88 -32.72
CA GLU A 26 16.57 -10.17 -32.01
C GLU A 26 16.33 -10.40 -30.51
N LEU A 27 16.97 -11.43 -29.94
CA LEU A 27 16.95 -11.72 -28.51
C LEU A 27 17.88 -10.75 -27.77
N MET A 28 17.30 -9.83 -26.99
CA MET A 28 18.06 -8.85 -26.21
C MET A 28 18.49 -9.39 -24.85
N ALA A 29 17.60 -10.13 -24.19
CA ALA A 29 17.87 -10.70 -22.88
C ALA A 29 17.06 -11.96 -22.65
N SER A 30 17.59 -12.86 -21.82
CA SER A 30 16.89 -14.05 -21.35
C SER A 30 17.03 -14.14 -19.84
N VAL A 31 15.90 -14.25 -19.15
CA VAL A 31 15.83 -14.28 -17.68
C VAL A 31 15.16 -15.58 -17.24
N ALA A 32 15.84 -16.34 -16.38
CA ALA A 32 15.29 -17.56 -15.81
C ALA A 32 14.20 -17.25 -14.76
N ILE A 33 13.11 -17.99 -14.82
CA ILE A 33 12.05 -18.01 -13.79
C ILE A 33 12.23 -19.29 -12.97
N PRO A 34 12.34 -19.21 -11.63
CA PRO A 34 12.45 -20.38 -10.79
C PRO A 34 11.14 -21.21 -10.81
N PRO A 35 11.21 -22.50 -10.46
CA PRO A 35 10.03 -23.33 -10.31
C PRO A 35 9.11 -22.82 -9.19
N GLY A 36 7.82 -23.13 -9.31
CA GLY A 36 6.78 -22.79 -8.37
C GLY A 36 5.89 -21.63 -8.85
N ARG A 37 5.38 -20.88 -7.86
CA ARG A 37 4.51 -19.72 -8.07
C ARG A 37 5.33 -18.45 -7.91
N VAL A 38 5.42 -17.65 -8.97
CA VAL A 38 6.24 -16.45 -9.00
C VAL A 38 5.44 -15.28 -9.56
N ASP A 39 5.56 -14.10 -8.96
CA ASP A 39 4.89 -12.90 -9.45
C ASP A 39 5.54 -12.39 -10.75
N ALA A 40 4.74 -11.93 -11.71
CA ALA A 40 5.24 -11.45 -12.99
C ALA A 40 5.78 -10.01 -12.96
N ALA A 41 5.36 -9.21 -11.96
CA ALA A 41 5.75 -7.80 -11.82
C ALA A 41 7.27 -7.56 -11.93
N PRO A 42 8.14 -8.21 -11.14
CA PRO A 42 9.58 -7.93 -11.17
C PRO A 42 10.22 -8.19 -12.52
N TYR A 43 9.69 -9.16 -13.29
CA TYR A 43 10.21 -9.47 -14.62
C TYR A 43 9.75 -8.47 -15.67
N LEU A 44 8.49 -8.01 -15.59
CA LEU A 44 7.98 -7.00 -16.51
C LEU A 44 8.63 -5.63 -16.29
N ASP A 45 9.16 -5.37 -15.09
CA ASP A 45 9.93 -4.16 -14.79
C ASP A 45 11.32 -4.18 -15.46
N LEU A 46 11.82 -5.36 -15.85
CA LEU A 46 13.04 -5.51 -16.65
C LEU A 46 12.80 -5.27 -18.15
N ASN A 47 11.58 -4.93 -18.56
CA ASN A 47 11.27 -4.78 -19.97
C ASN A 47 12.04 -3.61 -20.58
N ILE A 48 12.88 -3.91 -21.57
CA ILE A 48 13.66 -2.94 -22.33
C ILE A 48 12.71 -2.24 -23.30
N CYS A 49 12.89 -0.93 -23.51
CA CYS A 49 12.06 -0.16 -24.42
C CYS A 49 12.12 -0.75 -25.84
N GLY A 50 10.97 -0.98 -26.48
CA GLY A 50 10.90 -1.60 -27.81
C GLY A 50 11.08 -3.13 -27.83
N CYS A 51 11.03 -3.79 -26.67
CA CYS A 51 11.06 -5.25 -26.58
C CYS A 51 9.69 -5.81 -26.14
N THR A 52 9.39 -7.00 -26.64
CA THR A 52 8.22 -7.79 -26.25
C THR A 52 8.67 -9.01 -25.44
N PRO A 53 8.12 -9.22 -24.22
CA PRO A 53 8.45 -10.38 -23.41
C PRO A 53 7.74 -11.63 -23.95
N GLN A 54 8.52 -12.67 -24.25
CA GLN A 54 8.03 -13.99 -24.64
C GLN A 54 8.34 -15.00 -23.53
N VAL A 55 7.29 -15.65 -23.01
CA VAL A 55 7.43 -16.60 -21.90
C VAL A 55 7.48 -18.02 -22.46
N LEU A 56 8.49 -18.78 -22.05
CA LEU A 56 8.71 -20.17 -22.47
C LEU A 56 8.77 -21.09 -21.24
N GLY A 57 8.06 -22.22 -21.32
CA GLY A 57 8.06 -23.25 -20.27
C GLY A 57 7.27 -22.89 -19.01
N VAL A 58 6.50 -21.80 -19.03
CA VAL A 58 5.74 -21.32 -17.85
C VAL A 58 4.32 -20.94 -18.25
N ALA A 59 3.35 -21.32 -17.41
CA ALA A 59 1.97 -20.90 -17.56
C ALA A 59 1.77 -19.50 -16.96
N VAL A 60 1.15 -18.60 -17.72
CA VAL A 60 0.81 -17.25 -17.26
C VAL A 60 -0.63 -17.22 -16.78
N VAL A 61 -0.83 -17.04 -15.48
CA VAL A 61 -2.15 -16.86 -14.88
C VAL A 61 -2.39 -15.39 -14.63
N ASN A 62 -3.24 -14.78 -15.46
CA ASN A 62 -3.77 -13.45 -15.18
C ASN A 62 -4.84 -13.57 -14.08
N PRO A 63 -4.78 -12.76 -13.01
CA PRO A 63 -5.81 -12.78 -11.98
C PRO A 63 -7.15 -12.45 -12.62
N PRO A 64 -8.24 -13.09 -12.16
CA PRO A 64 -9.57 -12.76 -12.65
C PRO A 64 -9.78 -11.27 -12.40
N SER A 65 -10.19 -10.55 -13.45
CA SER A 65 -10.67 -9.18 -13.24
C SER A 65 -11.72 -9.23 -12.13
N ALA A 66 -11.68 -8.31 -11.17
CA ALA A 66 -12.69 -8.24 -10.11
C ALA A 66 -14.14 -8.09 -10.65
N TYR A 67 -14.26 -7.79 -11.94
CA TYR A 67 -15.46 -8.00 -12.72
C TYR A 67 -15.59 -9.48 -13.05
N GLY A 68 -16.61 -10.15 -12.49
CA GLY A 68 -17.03 -11.46 -12.96
C GLY A 68 -17.32 -11.37 -14.45
N ARG A 69 -16.37 -11.79 -15.28
CA ARG A 69 -16.62 -11.99 -16.70
C ARG A 69 -17.46 -13.25 -16.78
N GLN A 70 -18.70 -13.09 -17.21
CA GLN A 70 -19.48 -14.22 -17.67
C GLN A 70 -18.65 -14.87 -18.78
N ALA A 71 -18.39 -16.17 -18.65
CA ALA A 71 -17.72 -16.91 -19.70
C ALA A 71 -18.47 -16.66 -21.03
N PRO A 72 -17.78 -16.59 -22.17
CA PRO A 72 -18.41 -16.29 -23.47
C PRO A 72 -19.52 -17.28 -23.82
N TYR A 73 -19.51 -18.45 -23.17
CA TYR A 73 -20.62 -19.38 -23.13
C TYR A 73 -21.07 -19.55 -21.68
N PRO A 74 -22.39 -19.61 -21.41
CA PRO A 74 -22.88 -20.02 -20.11
C PRO A 74 -22.29 -21.40 -19.81
N VAL A 75 -21.30 -21.46 -18.90
CA VAL A 75 -20.91 -22.73 -18.29
C VAL A 75 -22.02 -23.01 -17.30
N GLU A 76 -23.06 -23.68 -17.80
CA GLU A 76 -24.13 -24.21 -16.99
C GLU A 76 -23.46 -25.05 -15.92
N SER A 77 -23.55 -24.60 -14.67
CA SER A 77 -23.19 -25.48 -13.56
C SER A 77 -24.09 -26.71 -13.74
N GLY A 78 -23.50 -27.86 -14.08
CA GLY A 78 -24.18 -29.13 -14.30
C GLY A 78 -24.84 -29.70 -13.05
N ALA A 79 -25.31 -28.84 -12.15
CA ALA A 79 -26.05 -29.18 -10.95
C ALA A 79 -27.44 -29.75 -11.28
N ASN A 80 -27.97 -29.56 -12.50
CA ASN A 80 -29.15 -30.27 -12.97
C ASN A 80 -29.13 -30.52 -14.49
N PRO A 81 -28.86 -31.74 -14.96
CA PRO A 81 -28.82 -32.07 -16.39
C PRO A 81 -30.20 -32.00 -17.09
N ASP A 82 -31.30 -32.00 -16.33
CA ASP A 82 -32.67 -31.97 -16.88
C ASP A 82 -33.25 -30.54 -16.99
N PHE A 83 -32.50 -29.52 -16.57
CA PHE A 83 -32.99 -28.14 -16.60
C PHE A 83 -32.97 -27.58 -18.03
N GLN A 84 -34.15 -27.42 -18.61
CA GLN A 84 -34.32 -26.70 -19.88
C GLN A 84 -34.67 -25.23 -19.58
N PRO A 85 -33.78 -24.26 -19.88
CA PRO A 85 -34.06 -22.86 -19.61
C PRO A 85 -35.23 -22.38 -20.47
N THR A 86 -36.25 -21.87 -19.80
CA THR A 86 -37.37 -21.15 -20.42
C THR A 86 -37.03 -19.66 -20.55
N PRO A 87 -37.71 -18.88 -21.40
CA PRO A 87 -37.48 -17.43 -21.51
C PRO A 87 -37.68 -16.70 -20.17
N VAL A 88 -38.51 -17.24 -19.28
CA VAL A 88 -38.71 -16.73 -17.91
C VAL A 88 -37.42 -16.88 -17.09
N SER A 89 -36.73 -18.02 -17.18
CA SER A 89 -35.47 -18.25 -16.48
C SER A 89 -34.33 -17.33 -16.96
N ALA A 90 -34.32 -16.98 -18.25
CA ALA A 90 -33.37 -16.01 -18.80
C ALA A 90 -33.61 -14.60 -18.23
N LEU A 91 -34.87 -14.15 -18.18
CA LEU A 91 -35.26 -12.88 -17.56
C LEU A 91 -34.93 -12.83 -16.06
N GLU A 92 -35.13 -13.94 -15.34
CA GLU A 92 -34.72 -14.05 -13.94
C GLU A 92 -33.19 -13.93 -13.76
N GLY A 93 -32.41 -14.52 -14.68
CA GLY A 93 -30.96 -14.38 -14.70
C GLY A 93 -30.52 -12.93 -14.91
N GLU A 94 -31.13 -12.24 -15.87
CA GLU A 94 -30.84 -10.84 -16.17
C GLU A 94 -31.21 -9.90 -15.02
N THR A 95 -32.39 -10.07 -14.42
CA THR A 95 -32.83 -9.27 -13.26
C THR A 95 -31.92 -9.47 -12.05
N ARG A 96 -31.48 -10.71 -11.78
CA ARG A 96 -30.49 -10.99 -10.72
C ARG A 96 -29.15 -10.31 -10.99
N LEU A 97 -28.68 -10.30 -12.25
CA LEU A 97 -27.44 -9.59 -12.62
C LEU A 97 -27.59 -8.08 -12.44
N MET A 98 -28.73 -7.51 -12.80
CA MET A 98 -29.02 -6.09 -12.61
C MET A 98 -29.01 -5.71 -11.12
N LEU A 99 -29.70 -6.48 -10.27
CA LEU A 99 -29.71 -6.26 -8.82
C LEU A 99 -28.31 -6.34 -8.20
N ARG A 100 -27.49 -7.32 -8.63
CA ARG A 100 -26.09 -7.41 -8.18
C ARG A 100 -25.27 -6.18 -8.57
N LYS A 101 -25.45 -5.66 -9.78
CA LYS A 101 -24.77 -4.42 -10.22
C LYS A 101 -25.17 -3.23 -9.35
N LEU A 102 -26.47 -3.09 -9.04
CA LEU A 102 -26.96 -2.01 -8.18
C LEU A 102 -26.41 -2.12 -6.75
N GLN A 103 -26.39 -3.32 -6.16
CA GLN A 103 -25.81 -3.54 -4.83
C GLN A 103 -24.31 -3.23 -4.78
N MET A 104 -23.57 -3.50 -5.85
CA MET A 104 -22.14 -3.15 -5.92
C MET A 104 -21.94 -1.64 -6.05
N GLN A 105 -22.80 -0.96 -6.80
CA GLN A 105 -22.77 0.49 -6.89
C GLN A 105 -23.11 1.15 -5.55
N SER A 106 -24.13 0.67 -4.84
CA SER A 106 -24.50 1.19 -3.52
C SER A 106 -23.34 1.02 -2.53
N LYS A 107 -22.76 -0.18 -2.42
CA LYS A 107 -21.60 -0.44 -1.55
C LYS A 107 -20.42 0.48 -1.86
N ARG A 108 -20.18 0.80 -3.12
CA ARG A 108 -19.11 1.72 -3.54
C ARG A 108 -19.39 3.16 -3.13
N LEU A 109 -20.65 3.59 -3.17
CA LEU A 109 -21.06 4.91 -2.69
C LEU A 109 -20.98 4.99 -1.16
N ASP A 110 -21.47 3.97 -0.45
CA ASP A 110 -21.41 3.89 1.00
C ASP A 110 -19.96 3.96 1.51
N ALA A 111 -19.05 3.21 0.90
CA ALA A 111 -17.62 3.26 1.22
C ALA A 111 -17.01 4.64 0.97
N ARG A 112 -17.45 5.35 -0.07
CA ARG A 112 -17.00 6.72 -0.35
C ARG A 112 -17.54 7.72 0.66
N MET A 113 -18.81 7.60 1.06
CA MET A 113 -19.40 8.45 2.10
C MET A 113 -18.70 8.24 3.45
N ALA A 114 -18.43 6.99 3.83
CA ALA A 114 -17.69 6.68 5.05
C ALA A 114 -16.26 7.27 5.01
N ALA A 115 -15.58 7.20 3.87
CA ALA A 115 -14.26 7.82 3.71
C ALA A 115 -14.32 9.35 3.84
N MET A 116 -15.31 10.02 3.24
CA MET A 116 -15.48 11.47 3.37
C MET A 116 -15.76 11.89 4.83
N GLN A 117 -16.65 11.18 5.52
CA GLN A 117 -16.96 11.42 6.94
C GLN A 117 -15.73 11.23 7.83
N SER A 118 -14.87 10.25 7.52
CA SER A 118 -13.63 10.03 8.28
C SER A 118 -12.60 11.15 8.11
N VAL A 119 -12.62 11.89 6.99
CA VAL A 119 -11.71 13.03 6.74
C VAL A 119 -12.18 14.29 7.47
N GLU A 120 -13.48 14.46 7.68
CA GLU A 120 -14.04 15.61 8.41
C GLU A 120 -13.81 15.53 9.92
N HIS A 121 -13.61 14.34 10.47
CA HIS A 121 -13.09 14.17 11.82
C HIS A 121 -11.56 14.31 11.83
N ILE A 122 -11.08 15.55 11.87
CA ILE A 122 -9.74 15.82 12.39
C ILE A 122 -9.84 15.57 13.90
N PRO A 123 -9.25 14.48 14.46
CA PRO A 123 -9.04 14.46 15.88
C PRO A 123 -8.15 15.65 16.18
N THR A 124 -8.69 16.65 16.86
CA THR A 124 -7.92 17.72 17.49
C THR A 124 -6.99 17.01 18.47
N ARG A 125 -5.80 16.64 17.99
CA ARG A 125 -4.71 16.21 18.83
C ARG A 125 -4.42 17.42 19.70
N GLU A 126 -4.78 17.35 20.98
CA GLU A 126 -4.35 18.33 21.98
C GLU A 126 -2.85 18.52 21.77
N ALA A 127 -2.47 19.76 21.46
CA ALA A 127 -1.09 20.09 21.14
C ALA A 127 -0.22 19.72 22.36
N ASP A 128 0.80 18.89 22.14
CA ASP A 128 1.85 18.71 23.14
C ASP A 128 2.40 20.11 23.48
N PRO A 129 2.54 20.47 24.76
CA PRO A 129 2.97 21.82 25.14
C PRO A 129 4.35 22.12 24.56
N VAL A 130 4.45 23.26 23.88
CA VAL A 130 5.70 23.80 23.34
C VAL A 130 6.68 23.96 24.50
N ILE A 131 7.75 23.17 24.50
CA ILE A 131 8.91 23.41 25.37
C ILE A 131 9.66 24.59 24.77
N GLU A 132 9.55 25.76 25.42
CA GLU A 132 10.41 26.91 25.15
C GLU A 132 11.89 26.48 25.31
N PRO A 133 12.78 26.75 24.34
CA PRO A 133 14.19 26.46 24.50
C PRO A 133 14.78 27.39 25.56
N VAL A 134 15.21 26.80 26.68
CA VAL A 134 15.98 27.46 27.73
C VAL A 134 17.26 28.04 27.12
N GLU A 135 17.41 29.37 27.22
CA GLU A 135 18.61 30.10 26.85
C GLU A 135 19.84 29.49 27.55
N ALA A 136 20.85 29.17 26.74
CA ALA A 136 22.14 28.69 27.21
C ALA A 136 22.82 29.78 28.05
N VAL A 137 22.87 29.57 29.37
CA VAL A 137 23.67 30.36 30.30
C VAL A 137 25.15 30.01 30.07
N GLU A 138 25.92 30.97 29.55
CA GLU A 138 27.38 30.91 29.50
C GLU A 138 27.96 30.81 30.94
N PRO A 139 28.90 29.87 31.22
CA PRO A 139 29.51 29.79 32.53
C PRO A 139 30.56 30.90 32.72
N ALA A 140 30.25 31.89 33.56
CA ALA A 140 31.21 32.89 34.01
C ALA A 140 32.32 32.26 34.89
N PRO A 141 33.60 32.66 34.73
CA PRO A 141 34.74 32.05 35.40
C PRO A 141 34.83 32.38 36.91
N ALA A 142 35.40 31.45 37.67
CA ALA A 142 35.46 31.43 39.13
C ALA A 142 36.09 32.69 39.77
N PRO A 143 35.57 33.16 40.92
CA PRO A 143 36.08 34.34 41.61
C PRO A 143 37.39 34.07 42.38
N VAL A 144 38.31 35.03 42.26
CA VAL A 144 39.63 35.14 42.92
C VAL A 144 39.46 35.45 44.43
N PRO A 145 40.30 34.90 45.33
CA PRO A 145 40.16 35.07 46.78
C PRO A 145 40.58 36.47 47.28
N GLU A 146 39.66 37.17 47.95
CA GLU A 146 39.96 38.41 48.69
C GLU A 146 40.55 38.10 50.08
N LYS A 147 41.64 38.82 50.40
CA LYS A 147 42.33 38.80 51.71
C LYS A 147 41.59 39.66 52.74
N PRO A 148 41.73 39.37 54.06
CA PRO A 148 40.84 39.88 55.09
C PRO A 148 41.32 41.21 55.72
N LYS A 149 40.37 42.03 56.17
CA LYS A 149 40.43 43.11 57.21
C LYS A 149 39.03 43.76 57.26
N ALA A 150 38.39 44.12 58.37
CA ALA A 150 38.68 44.03 59.79
C ALA A 150 37.34 44.13 60.58
N VAL A 151 37.30 43.39 61.68
CA VAL A 151 36.55 43.52 62.95
C VAL A 151 35.39 44.54 63.06
N LYS A 152 34.20 44.00 63.40
CA LYS A 152 33.05 44.70 64.00
C LYS A 152 33.34 45.04 65.46
N ALA A 153 32.97 46.23 65.91
CA ALA A 153 32.48 46.44 67.28
C ALA A 153 31.63 47.72 67.36
N LYS A 154 30.31 47.54 67.47
CA LYS A 154 29.38 48.54 67.99
C LYS A 154 29.06 48.05 69.40
N ALA A 155 29.62 48.69 70.42
CA ALA A 155 29.34 48.39 71.82
C ALA A 155 28.50 49.52 72.40
N GLU A 156 27.38 49.08 72.94
CA GLU A 156 26.30 49.78 73.63
C GLU A 156 26.77 50.17 75.04
N ALA A 157 26.31 51.33 75.53
CA ALA A 157 26.56 51.79 76.90
C ALA A 157 25.60 51.10 77.90
N PRO A 158 26.00 50.98 79.17
CA PRO A 158 25.18 51.50 80.27
C PRO A 158 26.04 52.28 81.30
N VAL A 159 25.65 53.47 81.76
CA VAL A 159 24.71 53.79 82.85
C VAL A 159 25.15 53.25 84.22
N VAL A 160 25.70 54.17 85.03
CA VAL A 160 25.40 54.53 86.45
C VAL A 160 25.21 53.39 87.46
N GLU A 161 26.11 53.24 88.45
CA GLU A 161 26.12 53.87 89.80
C GLU A 161 27.54 53.78 90.41
#